data_AF-A0A496STL1-F1
#
_entry.id   AF-A0A496STL1-F1
#
_cell.length_a   1.000
_cell.length_b   1.000
_cell.length_c   1.000
_cell.angle_alpha   90.00
_cell.angle_beta   90.00
_cell.angle_gamma   90.00
#
_symmetry.space_group_name_H-M   'P 1'
#
loop_
_entity.id
_entity.type
_entity.pdbx_description
1 polymer ?
#
loop_
_entity_poly.entity_id
_entity_poly.type
_entity_poly.pdbx_seq_one_letter_code
_entity_poly.pdbx_strand_id
1 'polypeptide(L)' 'MHRSLGKLYYSISEVSRLSGVKPHILRYWEEEFPILRPQKNRAG' A
#
# COMPACT_ATOMS: atom_id res chain seq x y z
N MET A 1 12.36 -1.14 26.34
CA MET A 1 11.96 -1.74 25.05
C MET A 1 11.69 -0.62 24.06
N HIS A 2 12.64 -0.32 23.19
CA HIS A 2 12.47 0.70 22.16
C HIS A 2 11.73 0.06 20.98
N ARG A 3 10.40 0.20 20.90
CA ARG A 3 9.69 -0.09 19.66
C ARG A 3 10.10 1.00 18.69
N SER A 4 11.05 0.69 17.80
CA SER A 4 11.23 1.50 16.60
C SER A 4 9.87 1.56 15.92
N LEU A 5 9.31 2.78 15.79
CA LEU A 5 8.07 3.00 15.05
C LEU A 5 8.36 2.61 13.60
N GLY A 6 7.98 1.38 13.23
CA GLY A 6 8.09 0.88 11.87
C GLY A 6 7.31 1.79 10.90
N LYS A 7 7.69 1.74 9.62
CA LYS A 7 7.04 2.52 8.57
C LYS A 7 5.53 2.22 8.55
N LEU A 8 4.70 3.27 8.67
CA LEU A 8 3.24 3.12 8.74
C LEU A 8 2.57 3.02 7.35
N TYR A 9 3.22 3.56 6.32
CA TYR A 9 2.68 3.59 4.96
C TYR A 9 3.73 3.14 3.96
N TYR A 10 3.30 2.34 3.00
CA TYR A 10 4.14 1.80 1.94
C TYR A 10 3.63 2.30 0.60
N SER A 11 4.54 2.69 -0.28
CA SER A 11 4.20 2.97 -1.67
C SER A 11 3.75 1.68 -2.38
N ILE A 12 2.98 1.80 -3.46
CA ILE A 12 2.54 0.63 -4.23
C ILE A 12 3.72 -0.20 -4.75
N SER A 13 4.86 0.43 -5.06
CA SER A 13 6.09 -0.26 -5.46
C SER A 13 6.67 -1.12 -4.33
N GLU A 14 6.61 -0.64 -3.08
CA GLU A 14 7.05 -1.40 -1.92
C GLU A 14 6.10 -2.55 -1.64
N VAL A 15 4.78 -2.32 -1.69
CA VAL A 15 3.77 -3.38 -1.54
C VAL A 15 3.92 -4.44 -2.62
N SER A 16 4.16 -4.04 -3.87
CA SER A 16 4.43 -4.95 -4.98
C SER A 16 5.65 -5.84 -4.72
N ARG A 17 6.76 -5.25 -4.24
CA ARG A 17 7.97 -6.00 -3.89
C ARG A 17 7.74 -6.96 -2.72
N LEU A 18 6.97 -6.56 -1.71
CA LEU A 18 6.70 -7.37 -0.52
C LEU A 18 5.73 -8.52 -0.80
N SER A 19 4.72 -8.29 -1.65
CA SER A 19 3.68 -9.28 -1.96
C SER A 19 4.01 -10.15 -3.18
N GLY A 20 4.95 -9.73 -4.04
CA GLY A 20 5.20 -10.37 -5.33
C GLY A 20 4.12 -10.09 -6.38
N VAL A 21 3.15 -9.23 -6.07
CA VAL A 21 2.03 -8.90 -6.97
C VAL A 21 2.40 -7.68 -7.83
N LYS A 22 2.11 -7.75 -9.13
CA LYS A 22 2.38 -6.62 -10.05
C LYS A 22 1.54 -5.39 -9.66
N PRO A 23 2.08 -4.15 -9.78
CA PRO A 23 1.37 -2.95 -9.34
C PRO A 23 -0.03 -2.74 -9.94
N HIS A 24 -0.23 -3.08 -11.23
CA HIS A 24 -1.55 -2.90 -11.86
C HIS A 24 -2.62 -3.84 -11.29
N ILE A 25 -2.24 -5.04 -10.79
CA ILE A 25 -3.17 -5.95 -10.12
C ILE A 25 -3.58 -5.39 -8.75
N LEU A 26 -2.63 -4.81 -8.02
CA LEU A 26 -2.92 -4.12 -6.76
C LEU A 26 -3.86 -2.94 -6.97
N ARG A 27 -3.67 -2.15 -8.03
CA ARG A 27 -4.60 -1.06 -8.40
C ARG A 27 -6.00 -1.57 -8.74
N TYR A 28 -6.07 -2.66 -9.52
CA TYR A 28 -7.34 -3.30 -9.80
C TYR A 28 -8.06 -3.73 -8.51
N TRP A 29 -7.33 -4.29 -7.54
CA TRP A 29 -7.90 -4.63 -6.24
C TRP A 29 -8.36 -3.41 -5.43
N GLU A 30 -7.69 -2.25 -5.51
CA GLU A 30 -8.16 -1.00 -4.89
C GLU A 30 -9.52 -0.54 -5.47
N GLU A 31 -9.78 -0.83 -6.74
CA GLU A 31 -11.06 -0.53 -7.39
C GLU A 31 -12.17 -1.48 -6.91
N GLU A 32 -11.91 -2.79 -6.98
CA GLU A 32 -12.86 -3.87 -6.64
C GLU A 32 -13.15 -3.98 -5.13
N PHE A 33 -12.16 -3.71 -4.29
CA PHE A 33 -12.26 -3.84 -2.84
C PHE A 33 -12.06 -2.48 -2.17
N PRO A 34 -13.13 -1.71 -1.91
CA PRO A 34 -13.03 -0.38 -1.31
C PRO A 34 -12.22 -0.32 0.00
N ILE A 35 -12.17 -1.42 0.76
CA ILE A 35 -11.37 -1.54 1.99
C ILE A 35 -9.85 -1.48 1.75
N LEU A 36 -9.40 -1.81 0.54
CA LEU A 36 -7.98 -1.77 0.16
C LEU A 36 -7.53 -0.39 -0.34
N ARG A 37 -8.45 0.56 -0.53
CA ARG A 37 -8.10 1.89 -1.03
C ARG A 37 -7.21 2.60 -0.01
N PRO A 38 -5.97 3.00 -0.39
CA PRO A 38 -5.11 3.74 0.51
C PRO A 38 -5.76 5.09 0.83
N GLN A 39 -5.60 5.56 2.08
CA GLN A 39 -5.97 6.93 2.39
C GLN A 39 -5.10 7.88 1.58
N LYS A 40 -5.73 8.74 0.78
CA LYS A 40 -5.03 9.79 0.03
C LYS A 40 -4.34 10.70 1.03
N ASN A 41 -3.02 10.77 0.94
CA ASN A 41 -2.27 11.85 1.54
C ASN A 41 -2.50 13.13 0.73
N ARG A 42 -2.16 14.30 1.28
CA ARG A 42 -2.41 15.62 0.64
C ARG A 42 -1.76 15.78 -0.75
N ALA A 43 -0.87 14.87 -1.15
CA ALA A 43 -0.15 14.91 -2.42
C ALA A 43 -0.87 14.18 -3.59
N GLY A 44 -1.99 13.48 -3.32
CA GLY A 44 -2.76 12.77 -4.35
C GLY A 44 -2.59 11.26 -4.31
#